data_AF-A0AA88YWK4-F1
#
_entry.id   AF-A0AA88YWK4-F1
#
_cell.length_a   1.000
_cell.length_b   1.000
_cell.length_c   1.000
_cell.angle_alpha   90.00
_cell.angle_beta   90.00
_cell.angle_gamma   90.00
#
_symmetry.space_group_name_H-M   'P 1'
#
loop_
_entity.id
_entity.type
_entity.pdbx_description
1 polymer ?
#
loop_
_entity_poly.entity_id
_entity_poly.type
_entity_poly.pdbx_seq_one_letter_code
_entity_poly.pdbx_strand_id
1 'polypeptide(L)' 'MQGQYEVNSDSKYTPFFIPGDSGSAVFIRETTGSLTCVGIALGKTSYGTAIVTPIGAVLDELHLQDSDVTKFP' A
#
# COMPACT_ATOMS: atom_id res chain seq x y z
N MET A 1 2.52 3.99 15.76
CA MET A 1 1.83 3.22 14.71
C MET A 1 2.04 1.76 15.04
N GLN A 2 0.97 1.01 15.29
CA GLN A 2 1.06 -0.43 15.54
C GLN A 2 0.36 -1.13 14.37
N GLY A 3 1.05 -2.06 13.70
CA GLY A 3 0.49 -2.81 12.56
C GLY A 3 0.49 -2.07 11.21
N GLN A 4 1.26 -1.00 11.04
CA GLN A 4 1.43 -0.30 9.75
C GLN A 4 2.85 -0.46 9.21
N TYR A 5 2.99 -0.37 7.88
CA TYR A 5 4.29 -0.37 7.21
C TYR A 5 4.70 1.05 6.83
N GLU A 6 6.01 1.30 6.90
CA GLU A 6 6.61 2.47 6.26
C GLU A 6 7.27 2.01 4.96
N VAL A 7 6.84 2.59 3.84
CA VAL A 7 7.39 2.30 2.51
C VAL A 7 8.29 3.46 2.09
N ASN A 8 9.57 3.13 1.94
CA ASN A 8 10.60 4.01 1.41
C ASN A 8 10.75 3.81 -0.10
N SER A 9 11.07 4.89 -0.81
CA SER A 9 11.52 4.83 -2.20
C SER A 9 13.04 4.97 -2.23
N ASP A 10 13.68 4.16 -3.08
CA ASP A 10 15.11 4.31 -3.37
C ASP A 10 15.42 5.60 -4.16
N SER A 11 14.41 6.23 -4.76
CA SER A 11 14.58 7.50 -5.47
C SER A 11 14.69 8.66 -4.49
N LYS A 12 15.85 9.33 -4.48
CA LYS A 12 16.10 10.53 -3.67
C LYS A 12 15.45 11.80 -4.21
N TYR A 13 14.96 11.79 -5.46
CA TYR A 13 14.56 13.00 -6.18
C TYR A 13 13.05 13.16 -6.36
N THR A 14 12.31 12.05 -6.28
CA THR A 14 10.85 12.08 -6.47
C THR A 14 10.19 11.56 -5.20
N PRO A 15 9.31 12.34 -4.55
CA PRO A 15 8.55 11.84 -3.43
C PRO A 15 7.71 10.66 -3.90
N PHE A 16 7.83 9.54 -3.19
CA PHE A 16 7.04 8.34 -3.45
C PHE A 16 5.54 8.58 -3.27
N PHE A 17 5.19 9.49 -2.36
CA PHE A 17 3.82 9.75 -1.94
C PHE A 17 3.62 11.24 -1.69
N ILE A 18 2.60 11.83 -2.32
CA ILE A 18 2.25 13.25 -2.23
C ILE A 18 0.80 13.46 -1.76
N PRO A 19 0.44 14.68 -1.29
CA PRO A 19 -0.94 15.00 -0.98
C PRO A 19 -1.85 14.76 -2.19
N GLY A 20 -2.91 13.96 -2.00
CA GLY A 20 -3.79 13.50 -3.08
C GLY A 20 -3.72 11.98 -3.31
N ASP A 21 -2.62 11.34 -2.92
CA ASP A 21 -2.42 9.90 -3.15
C ASP A 21 -3.07 9.01 -2.08
N SER A 22 -3.63 9.59 -1.01
CA SER A 22 -4.30 8.85 0.07
C SER A 22 -5.41 7.95 -0.47
N GLY A 23 -5.43 6.70 -0.03
CA GLY A 23 -6.33 5.66 -0.54
C GLY A 23 -5.76 4.85 -1.71
N SER A 24 -4.60 5.23 -2.26
CA SER A 24 -3.96 4.48 -3.34
C SER A 24 -3.44 3.13 -2.87
N ALA A 25 -3.57 2.11 -3.72
CA ALA A 25 -2.97 0.80 -3.49
C ALA A 25 -1.45 0.86 -3.72
N VAL A 26 -0.70 0.18 -2.84
CA VAL A 26 0.75 0.05 -2.92
C VAL A 26 1.10 -1.36 -3.32
N PHE A 27 1.99 -1.50 -4.30
CA PHE A 27 2.42 -2.79 -4.84
C PHE A 27 3.94 -2.96 -4.74
N ILE A 28 4.38 -4.19 -4.47
CA ILE A 28 5.76 -4.61 -4.69
C ILE A 28 5.81 -5.39 -6.00
N ARG A 29 6.81 -5.09 -6.83
CA ARG A 29 7.11 -5.85 -8.03
C ARG A 29 8.10 -6.95 -7.70
N GLU A 30 7.66 -8.18 -7.82
CA GLU A 30 8.51 -9.35 -7.65
C GLU A 30 9.48 -9.49 -8.84
N THR A 31 10.58 -10.23 -8.64
CA THR A 31 11.58 -10.50 -9.70
C THR A 31 10.98 -11.25 -10.88
N THR A 32 9.90 -12.00 -10.66
CA THR A 32 9.12 -12.70 -11.69
C THR A 32 8.27 -11.78 -12.56
N GLY A 33 8.16 -10.49 -12.18
CA GLY A 33 7.33 -9.51 -12.87
C GLY A 33 5.89 -9.40 -12.33
N SER A 34 5.49 -10.25 -11.38
CA SER A 34 4.20 -10.15 -10.69
C SER A 34 4.14 -8.91 -9.80
N LEU A 35 2.95 -8.33 -9.66
CA LEU A 35 2.68 -7.25 -8.71
C LEU A 35 1.87 -7.82 -7.54
N THR A 36 2.39 -7.65 -6.33
CA THR A 36 1.72 -8.05 -5.10
C THR A 36 1.26 -6.80 -4.37
N CYS A 37 -0.06 -6.68 -4.14
CA CYS A 37 -0.60 -5.60 -3.31
C CYS A 37 -0.14 -5.80 -1.87
N VAL A 38 0.51 -4.78 -1.29
CA VAL A 38 0.96 -4.82 0.10
C VAL A 38 0.04 -4.05 1.03
N GLY A 39 -0.75 -3.10 0.51
CA GLY A 39 -1.63 -2.31 1.33
C GLY A 39 -2.17 -1.04 0.69
N ILE A 40 -2.84 -0.25 1.52
CA ILE A 40 -3.43 1.04 1.15
C ILE A 40 -2.63 2.15 1.83
N ALA A 41 -2.18 3.12 1.05
CA ALA A 41 -1.43 4.26 1.56
C ALA A 41 -2.37 5.27 2.24
N LEU A 42 -2.01 5.68 3.45
CA LEU A 42 -2.80 6.61 4.26
C LEU A 42 -2.28 8.04 4.18
N GLY A 43 -0.95 8.17 4.20
CA GLY A 43 -0.27 9.45 4.38
C GLY A 43 1.22 9.28 4.23
N LYS A 44 1.96 10.34 4.56
CA LYS A 44 3.42 10.33 4.57
C LYS A 44 4.01 10.79 5.89
N THR A 45 5.24 10.34 6.15
CA THR A 45 6.07 10.94 7.18
C THR A 45 6.66 12.28 6.70
N SER A 46 7.30 13.00 7.62
CA SER A 46 8.08 14.21 7.34
C SER A 46 9.21 13.95 6.32
N TYR A 47 9.65 12.71 6.17
CA TYR A 47 10.73 12.30 5.26
C TYR A 47 10.23 11.93 3.85
N GLY A 48 8.92 12.02 3.59
CA GLY A 48 8.34 11.71 2.28
C GLY A 48 8.07 10.22 2.03
N THR A 49 8.21 9.39 3.05
CA THR A 49 7.90 7.95 3.02
C THR A 49 6.41 7.73 3.20
N ALA A 50 5.85 6.71 2.55
CA ALA A 50 4.42 6.40 2.68
C ALA A 50 4.15 5.54 3.92
N ILE A 51 3.07 5.87 4.63
CA ILE A 51 2.51 5.04 5.69
C ILE A 51 1.41 4.18 5.05
N VAL A 52 1.53 2.87 5.19
CA VAL A 52 0.67 1.90 4.50
C VAL A 52 -0.01 1.00 5.52
N THR A 53 -1.34 0.86 5.41
CA THR A 53 -2.10 -0.17 6.11
C THR A 53 -2.00 -1.48 5.34
N PRO A 54 -1.58 -2.60 5.97
CA PRO A 54 -1.48 -3.90 5.30
C PRO A 54 -2.79 -4.31 4.64
N ILE A 55 -2.75 -4.81 3.40
CA ILE A 55 -3.98 -5.19 2.69
C ILE A 55 -4.74 -6.31 3.42
N GLY A 56 -4.03 -7.26 4.03
CA GLY A 56 -4.65 -8.34 4.81
C GLY A 56 -5.52 -7.82 5.96
N ALA A 57 -5.04 -6.82 6.70
CA ALA A 57 -5.81 -6.20 7.78
C ALA A 57 -7.09 -5.51 7.28
N VAL A 58 -7.06 -4.95 6.06
CA VAL A 58 -8.25 -4.36 5.42
C VAL A 58 -9.23 -5.43 4.99
N LEU A 59 -8.74 -6.53 4.39
CA LEU A 59 -9.58 -7.64 3.94
C LEU A 59 -10.25 -8.36 5.11
N ASP A 60 -9.52 -8.59 6.20
CA ASP A 60 -10.02 -9.24 7.42
C ASP A 60 -11.16 -8.42 8.05
N GLU A 61 -10.99 -7.10 8.14
CA GLU A 61 -11.99 -6.17 8.69
C GLU A 61 -13.25 -6.12 7.82
N LEU A 62 -13.09 -6.22 6.50
CA LEU A 62 -14.22 -6.25 5.56
C LEU A 62 -14.85 -7.64 5.42
N HIS A 63 -14.31 -8.65 6.11
CA HIS A 63 -14.71 -10.06 5.99
C HIS A 63 -14.72 -10.56 4.54
N LEU A 64 -13.80 -10.05 3.71
CA LEU A 64 -13.68 -10.43 2.31
C LEU A 64 -12.89 -11.71 2.20
N GLN A 65 -13.44 -12.71 1.52
CA GLN A 65 -12.70 -13.92 1.15
C GLN A 65 -12.03 -13.72 -0.21
N ASP A 66 -11.02 -14.54 -0.53
CA ASP A 66 -10.32 -14.49 -1.83
C ASP A 66 -11.28 -14.53 -3.03
N SER A 67 -12.44 -15.17 -2.89
CA SER A 67 -13.49 -15.20 -3.90
C SER A 67 -14.14 -13.83 -4.18
N ASP A 68 -14.17 -12.93 -3.20
CA ASP A 68 -14.79 -11.60 -3.30
C ASP A 68 -13.88 -10.59 -4.00
N VAL A 69 -12.56 -10.81 -3.96
CA VAL A 69 -11.54 -9.93 -4.55
C VAL A 69 -11.55 -9.97 -6.08
N THR A 70 -12.17 -10.98 -6.70
CA THR A 70 -12.32 -11.08 -8.17
C THR A 70 -13.30 -10.05 -8.76
N LYS A 71 -13.97 -9.24 -7.93
CA LYS A 71 -14.98 -8.25 -8.34
C LYS A 71 -14.56 -6.78 -8.14
N PHE A 72 -13.27 -6.50 -8.05
CA PHE A 72 -12.81 -5.12 -8.16
C PHE A 72 -13.08 -4.61 -9.58
N PRO A 73 -13.75 -3.44 -9.74
CA PRO A 73 -14.07 -2.88 -11.05
C PRO A 73 -12.83 -2.50 -11.87
#